data_AF-A0A2N2MGV7-F1
#
_entry.id   AF-A0A2N2MGV7-F1
#
_cell.length_a   1.000
_cell.length_b   1.000
_cell.length_c   1.000
_cell.angle_alpha   90.00
_cell.angle_beta   90.00
_cell.angle_gamma   90.00
#
_symmetry.space_group_name_H-M   'P 1'
#
loop_
_entity.id
_entity.type
_entity.pdbx_description
1 polymer ?
#
loop_
_entity_poly.entity_id
_entity_poly.type
_entity_poly.pdbx_seq_one_letter_code
_entity_poly.pdbx_strand_id
1 'polypeptide(L)'
;MKKFEFPEQFDLAEFISTEAHDLKSPFNRILGFTKMLMKGMSGPISDMQKDDLTTVYQNSTQAMSMMSNLVDMARLSRGEKSFTPGECEANRLLNQIVAYWKQNKADKQVEFEIQTFAPEIPVTADEPLFRQGILNLALYLAEYTQLPAQITIKVEQDPEGLLFSLESHGKTNPIPVEIDLTMSSYIGMSIVKLHGGVFRVTQGDDESGLIQFVLPK
;
A
#
# COMPACT_ATOMS: atom_id res chain seq x y z
N MET A 1 27.59 24.77 -11.66
CA MET A 1 26.18 24.53 -12.03
C MET A 1 25.31 25.13 -10.93
N LYS A 2 24.35 26.02 -11.22
CA LYS A 2 23.43 26.53 -10.19
C LYS A 2 22.53 25.37 -9.75
N LYS A 3 22.50 25.04 -8.47
CA LYS A 3 21.56 24.07 -7.91
C LYS A 3 20.18 24.72 -7.85
N PHE A 4 19.15 23.96 -8.17
CA PHE A 4 17.77 24.34 -7.92
C PHE A 4 17.50 24.17 -6.42
N GLU A 5 16.89 25.17 -5.80
CA GLU A 5 16.55 25.17 -4.38
C GLU A 5 15.04 25.47 -4.25
N PHE A 6 14.37 24.71 -3.40
CA PHE A 6 13.01 25.01 -3.01
C PHE A 6 12.98 26.30 -2.15
N PRO A 7 11.85 27.02 -2.09
CA PRO A 7 11.69 28.13 -1.17
C PRO A 7 12.02 27.71 0.27
N GLU A 8 12.62 28.60 1.06
CA GLU A 8 13.05 28.32 2.45
C GLU A 8 11.91 27.85 3.39
N GLN A 9 10.65 28.05 3.00
CA GLN A 9 9.45 27.67 3.74
C GLN A 9 8.58 26.63 2.99
N PHE A 10 9.20 25.72 2.24
CA PHE A 10 8.45 24.64 1.58
C PHE A 10 8.16 23.49 2.55
N ASP A 11 6.94 23.45 3.10
CA ASP A 11 6.40 22.25 3.74
C ASP A 11 5.78 21.34 2.67
N LEU A 12 6.47 20.24 2.34
CA LEU A 12 6.02 19.26 1.37
C LEU A 12 4.67 18.65 1.76
N ALA A 13 4.41 18.44 3.05
CA ALA A 13 3.13 17.90 3.51
C ALA A 13 2.01 18.94 3.28
N GLU A 14 2.23 20.20 3.65
CA GLU A 14 1.28 21.29 3.38
C GLU A 14 0.97 21.42 1.89
N PHE A 15 2.01 21.42 1.05
CA PHE A 15 1.89 21.46 -0.40
C PHE A 15 1.07 20.28 -0.93
N ILE A 16 1.43 19.04 -0.57
CA ILE A 16 0.71 17.83 -1.03
C ILE A 16 -0.76 17.88 -0.64
N SER A 17 -1.08 18.33 0.58
CA SER A 17 -2.47 18.33 1.05
C SER A 17 -3.31 19.43 0.40
N THR A 18 -2.73 20.59 0.13
CA THR A 18 -3.42 21.73 -0.48
C THR A 18 -3.59 21.50 -1.98
N GLU A 19 -2.54 21.04 -2.65
CA GLU A 19 -2.51 20.81 -4.10
C GLU A 19 -3.09 19.44 -4.51
N ALA A 20 -3.58 18.65 -3.54
CA ALA A 20 -4.19 17.34 -3.75
C ALA A 20 -5.30 17.36 -4.81
N HIS A 21 -6.11 18.43 -4.84
CA HIS A 21 -7.23 18.54 -5.78
C HIS A 21 -6.76 18.69 -7.23
N ASP A 22 -5.67 19.43 -7.44
CA ASP A 22 -5.10 19.68 -8.76
C ASP A 22 -4.41 18.42 -9.29
N LEU A 23 -3.85 17.59 -8.40
CA LEU A 23 -3.33 16.27 -8.77
C LEU A 23 -4.42 15.24 -9.06
N LYS A 24 -5.61 15.31 -8.44
CA LYS A 24 -6.75 14.39 -8.71
C LYS A 24 -7.36 14.57 -10.11
N SER A 25 -7.41 15.81 -10.60
CA SER A 25 -8.01 16.14 -11.91
C SER A 25 -7.40 15.40 -13.12
N PRO A 26 -6.07 15.35 -13.32
CA PRO A 26 -5.48 14.60 -14.43
C PRO A 26 -5.74 13.10 -14.34
N PHE A 27 -5.68 12.47 -13.15
CA PHE A 27 -6.01 11.06 -12.98
C PHE A 27 -7.46 10.75 -13.33
N ASN A 28 -8.41 11.59 -12.88
CA ASN A 28 -9.82 11.44 -13.22
C ASN A 28 -10.06 11.51 -14.73
N ARG A 29 -9.32 12.37 -15.45
CA ARG A 29 -9.38 12.44 -16.91
C ARG A 29 -8.84 11.16 -17.56
N ILE A 30 -7.67 10.67 -17.12
CA ILE A 30 -7.10 9.41 -17.64
C ILE A 30 -8.08 8.25 -17.42
N LEU A 31 -8.58 8.07 -16.20
CA LEU A 31 -9.54 7.01 -15.87
C LEU A 31 -10.83 7.14 -16.69
N GLY A 32 -11.35 8.37 -16.83
CA GLY A 32 -12.57 8.66 -17.58
C GLY A 32 -12.43 8.31 -19.06
N PHE A 33 -11.37 8.81 -19.72
CA PHE A 33 -11.13 8.54 -21.13
C PHE A 33 -10.82 7.06 -21.40
N THR A 34 -10.00 6.42 -20.57
CA THR A 34 -9.73 4.99 -20.69
C THR A 34 -11.02 4.17 -20.58
N LYS A 35 -11.88 4.47 -19.60
CA LYS A 35 -13.17 3.80 -19.44
C LYS A 35 -14.14 4.07 -20.60
N MET A 36 -14.11 5.28 -21.15
CA MET A 36 -14.91 5.65 -22.33
C MET A 36 -14.49 4.85 -23.57
N LEU A 37 -13.18 4.71 -23.80
CA LEU A 37 -12.61 3.91 -24.90
C LEU A 37 -12.94 2.42 -24.74
N MET A 38 -12.76 1.86 -23.54
CA MET A 38 -13.09 0.46 -23.25
C MET A 38 -14.58 0.13 -23.44
N LYS A 39 -15.46 1.13 -23.28
CA LYS A 39 -16.91 1.01 -23.52
C LYS A 39 -17.31 1.19 -24.99
N GLY A 40 -16.35 1.41 -25.89
CA GLY A 40 -16.59 1.63 -27.32
C GLY A 40 -17.26 2.96 -27.65
N MET A 41 -17.28 3.92 -26.72
CA MET A 41 -17.99 5.21 -26.91
C MET A 41 -17.30 6.11 -27.97
N SER A 42 -16.03 5.85 -28.28
CA SER A 42 -15.28 6.52 -29.37
C SER A 42 -15.14 5.65 -30.62
N GLY A 43 -15.91 4.56 -30.72
CA GLY A 43 -15.77 3.55 -31.77
C GLY A 43 -15.26 2.20 -31.24
N PRO A 44 -15.30 1.15 -32.09
CA PRO A 44 -14.83 -0.18 -31.72
C PRO A 44 -13.32 -0.19 -31.48
N ILE A 45 -12.88 -1.04 -30.54
CA ILE A 45 -11.47 -1.30 -30.24
C ILE A 45 -11.19 -2.79 -30.41
N SER A 46 -9.95 -3.15 -30.74
CA SER A 46 -9.52 -4.56 -30.77
C SER A 46 -9.38 -5.13 -29.35
N ASP A 47 -9.34 -6.46 -29.23
CA ASP A 47 -9.10 -7.11 -27.94
C ASP A 47 -7.74 -6.70 -27.34
N MET A 48 -6.70 -6.61 -28.17
CA MET A 48 -5.39 -6.12 -27.74
C MET A 48 -5.45 -4.69 -27.17
N GLN A 49 -6.18 -3.78 -27.83
CA GLN A 49 -6.38 -2.42 -27.33
C GLN A 49 -7.15 -2.41 -26.00
N LYS A 50 -8.12 -3.32 -25.84
CA LYS A 50 -8.88 -3.46 -24.60
C LYS A 50 -8.02 -3.95 -23.45
N ASP A 51 -7.10 -4.88 -23.70
CA ASP A 51 -6.15 -5.38 -22.71
C ASP A 51 -5.15 -4.28 -22.29
N ASP A 52 -4.60 -3.54 -23.25
CA ASP A 52 -3.73 -2.38 -22.99
C ASP A 52 -4.46 -1.31 -22.16
N LEU A 53 -5.69 -0.95 -22.53
CA LEU A 53 -6.51 0.02 -21.79
C LEU A 53 -6.89 -0.48 -20.39
N THR A 54 -7.11 -1.79 -20.22
CA THR A 54 -7.34 -2.40 -18.90
C THR A 54 -6.13 -2.19 -18.01
N THR A 55 -4.92 -2.40 -18.56
CA THR A 55 -3.66 -2.17 -17.85
C THR A 55 -3.49 -0.68 -17.48
N VAL A 56 -3.72 0.23 -18.42
CA VAL A 56 -3.69 1.69 -18.15
C VAL A 56 -4.67 2.07 -17.04
N TYR A 57 -5.89 1.52 -17.07
CA TYR A 57 -6.92 1.79 -16.06
C TYR A 57 -6.49 1.32 -14.67
N GLN A 58 -5.97 0.08 -14.57
CA GLN A 58 -5.50 -0.50 -13.31
C GLN A 58 -4.34 0.29 -12.72
N ASN A 59 -3.32 0.60 -13.52
CA ASN A 59 -2.16 1.38 -13.08
C ASN A 59 -2.54 2.80 -12.65
N SER A 60 -3.44 3.45 -13.40
CA SER A 60 -3.94 4.80 -13.04
C SER A 60 -4.76 4.78 -11.75
N THR A 61 -5.54 3.73 -11.52
CA THR A 61 -6.32 3.55 -10.29
C THR A 61 -5.39 3.35 -9.10
N GLN A 62 -4.34 2.53 -9.25
CA GLN A 62 -3.32 2.31 -8.22
C GLN A 62 -2.59 3.60 -7.88
N ALA A 63 -2.11 4.35 -8.87
CA ALA A 63 -1.43 5.62 -8.66
C ALA A 63 -2.33 6.66 -7.97
N MET A 64 -3.60 6.75 -8.37
CA MET A 64 -4.59 7.61 -7.71
C MET A 64 -4.79 7.23 -6.24
N SER A 65 -4.81 5.93 -5.92
CA SER A 65 -4.89 5.45 -4.55
C SER A 65 -3.65 5.84 -3.75
N MET A 66 -2.44 5.63 -4.29
CA MET A 66 -1.19 6.02 -3.61
C MET A 66 -1.15 7.52 -3.31
N MET A 67 -1.55 8.34 -4.28
CA MET A 67 -1.63 9.78 -4.10
C MET A 67 -2.66 10.16 -3.03
N SER A 68 -3.84 9.55 -3.01
CA SER A 68 -4.83 9.80 -1.96
C SER A 68 -4.30 9.42 -0.58
N ASN A 69 -3.57 8.31 -0.48
CA ASN A 69 -2.93 7.88 0.76
C ASN A 69 -1.88 8.90 1.23
N LEU A 70 -1.06 9.43 0.32
CA LEU A 70 -0.05 10.45 0.63
C LEU A 70 -0.67 11.75 1.16
N VAL A 71 -1.79 12.18 0.57
CA VAL A 71 -2.57 13.34 1.04
C VAL A 71 -3.12 13.10 2.44
N ASP A 72 -3.64 11.90 2.70
CA ASP A 72 -4.13 11.53 4.02
C ASP A 72 -3.00 11.54 5.07
N MET A 73 -1.81 11.06 4.72
CA MET A 73 -0.63 11.12 5.60
C MET A 73 -0.23 12.57 5.91
N ALA A 74 -0.23 13.45 4.90
CA ALA A 74 0.05 14.87 5.11
C ALA A 74 -0.98 15.56 6.01
N ARG A 75 -2.25 15.18 5.92
CA ARG A 75 -3.31 15.68 6.82
C ARG A 75 -3.16 15.15 8.24
N LEU A 76 -2.78 13.88 8.39
CA LEU A 76 -2.49 13.29 9.70
C LEU A 76 -1.31 14.00 10.38
N SER A 77 -0.22 14.26 9.65
CA SER A 77 0.97 14.92 10.22
C SER A 77 0.72 16.35 10.70
N ARG A 78 -0.28 17.03 10.12
CA ARG A 78 -0.73 18.37 10.53
C ARG A 78 -1.91 18.38 11.49
N GLY A 79 -2.41 17.21 11.91
CA GLY A 79 -3.56 17.11 12.81
C GLY A 79 -4.92 17.48 12.20
N GLU A 80 -5.01 17.58 10.88
CA GLU A 80 -6.25 17.88 10.15
C GLU A 80 -7.14 16.65 9.96
N LYS A 81 -6.57 15.45 10.14
CA LYS A 81 -7.28 14.17 10.16
C LYS A 81 -7.10 13.54 11.55
N SER A 82 -8.19 13.07 12.15
CA SER A 82 -8.15 12.41 13.45
C SER A 82 -7.58 11.00 13.33
N PHE A 83 -6.66 10.66 14.23
CA PHE A 83 -6.26 9.28 14.49
C PHE A 83 -7.17 8.71 15.58
N THR A 84 -7.93 7.66 15.26
CA THR A 84 -9.01 7.13 16.10
C THR A 84 -8.80 5.64 16.41
N PRO A 85 -7.81 5.29 17.24
CA PRO A 85 -7.58 3.90 17.61
C PRO A 85 -8.71 3.35 18.48
N GLY A 86 -9.11 2.10 18.21
CA GLY A 86 -10.09 1.36 18.98
C GLY A 86 -9.82 -0.13 18.97
N GLU A 87 -10.58 -0.89 19.75
CA GLU A 87 -10.49 -2.35 19.73
C GLU A 87 -10.95 -2.90 18.39
N CYS A 88 -10.09 -3.70 17.76
CA CYS A 88 -10.39 -4.42 16.54
C CYS A 88 -9.78 -5.83 16.61
N GLU A 89 -10.04 -6.62 15.57
CA GLU A 89 -9.66 -8.03 15.52
C GLU A 89 -8.77 -8.24 14.29
N ALA A 90 -7.54 -8.71 14.53
CA ALA A 90 -6.50 -8.75 13.51
C ALA A 90 -6.86 -9.71 12.36
N ASN A 91 -7.46 -10.87 12.66
CA ASN A 91 -7.80 -11.85 11.61
C ASN A 91 -8.85 -11.27 10.65
N ARG A 92 -9.84 -10.53 11.14
CA ARG A 92 -10.84 -9.83 10.33
C ARG A 92 -10.19 -8.79 9.44
N LEU A 93 -9.25 -8.01 9.97
CA LEU A 93 -8.50 -7.02 9.20
C LEU A 93 -7.69 -7.68 8.08
N LEU A 94 -6.95 -8.74 8.37
CA LEU A 94 -6.14 -9.46 7.38
C LEU A 94 -7.02 -10.10 6.28
N ASN A 95 -8.17 -10.67 6.65
CA ASN A 95 -9.12 -11.22 5.68
C ASN A 95 -9.68 -10.14 4.73
N GLN A 96 -9.91 -8.92 5.23
CA GLN A 96 -10.32 -7.79 4.38
C GLN A 96 -9.24 -7.41 3.35
N ILE A 97 -7.95 -7.52 3.71
CA ILE A 97 -6.83 -7.26 2.80
C ILE A 97 -6.82 -8.28 1.67
N VAL A 98 -6.94 -9.57 2.00
CA VAL A 98 -6.99 -10.64 1.00
C VAL A 98 -8.22 -10.51 0.10
N ALA A 99 -9.37 -10.18 0.66
CA ALA A 99 -10.58 -9.92 -0.12
C ALA A 99 -10.42 -8.73 -1.07
N TYR A 100 -9.83 -7.63 -0.59
CA TYR A 100 -9.52 -6.46 -1.41
C TYR A 100 -8.60 -6.82 -2.56
N TRP A 101 -7.53 -7.57 -2.31
CA TRP A 101 -6.59 -8.01 -3.35
C TRP A 101 -7.31 -8.83 -4.44
N LYS A 102 -8.05 -9.87 -4.03
CA LYS A 102 -8.80 -10.75 -4.94
C LYS A 102 -9.81 -10.00 -5.82
N GLN A 103 -10.38 -8.91 -5.32
CA GLN A 103 -11.35 -8.10 -6.07
C GLN A 103 -10.72 -7.07 -7.00
N ASN A 104 -9.59 -6.46 -6.60
CA ASN A 104 -9.06 -5.26 -7.26
C ASN A 104 -7.80 -5.53 -8.09
N LYS A 105 -7.10 -6.64 -7.88
CA LYS A 105 -5.98 -7.06 -8.70
C LYS A 105 -6.45 -8.21 -9.60
N ALA A 106 -6.56 -7.93 -10.90
CA ALA A 106 -6.93 -8.93 -11.91
C ALA A 106 -5.82 -9.96 -12.15
N ASP A 107 -4.60 -9.64 -11.71
CA ASP A 107 -3.44 -10.51 -11.87
C ASP A 107 -3.47 -11.60 -10.79
N LYS A 108 -4.02 -12.75 -11.17
CA LYS A 108 -4.16 -13.95 -10.33
C LYS A 108 -2.82 -14.62 -10.00
N GLN A 109 -1.71 -14.01 -10.40
CA GLN A 109 -0.38 -14.53 -10.19
C GLN A 109 0.21 -14.15 -8.82
N VAL A 110 -0.52 -13.38 -8.00
CA VAL A 110 -0.15 -13.13 -6.59
C VAL A 110 -1.15 -13.81 -5.66
N GLU A 111 -0.68 -14.81 -4.93
CA GLU A 111 -1.46 -15.52 -3.90
C GLU A 111 -1.16 -14.95 -2.52
N PHE A 112 -2.18 -14.96 -1.64
CA PHE A 112 -2.05 -14.52 -0.25
C PHE A 112 -2.34 -15.68 0.69
N GLU A 113 -1.48 -15.84 1.70
CA GLU A 113 -1.66 -16.76 2.80
C GLU A 113 -1.70 -15.97 4.13
N ILE A 114 -2.62 -16.33 5.03
CA ILE A 114 -2.69 -15.77 6.38
C ILE A 114 -2.36 -16.88 7.38
N GLN A 115 -1.40 -16.62 8.26
CA GLN A 115 -0.98 -17.55 9.31
C GLN A 115 -1.11 -16.87 10.68
N THR A 116 -2.01 -17.35 11.53
CA THR A 116 -2.35 -16.71 12.81
C THR A 116 -2.33 -17.72 13.94
N PHE A 117 -1.79 -17.34 15.11
CA PHE A 117 -1.65 -18.26 16.26
C PHE A 117 -2.96 -18.53 17.03
N ALA A 118 -4.01 -17.72 16.82
CA ALA A 118 -5.28 -17.82 17.51
C ALA A 118 -6.46 -17.43 16.60
N PRO A 119 -7.69 -17.93 16.88
CA PRO A 119 -8.88 -17.61 16.07
C PRO A 119 -9.36 -16.17 16.24
N GLU A 120 -9.09 -15.54 17.40
CA GLU A 120 -9.38 -14.14 17.67
C GLU A 120 -8.12 -13.49 18.26
N ILE A 121 -7.67 -12.40 17.64
CA ILE A 121 -6.48 -11.65 18.06
C ILE A 121 -6.90 -10.18 18.24
N PRO A 122 -7.22 -9.76 19.48
CA PRO A 122 -7.58 -8.37 19.74
C PRO A 122 -6.36 -7.46 19.54
N VAL A 123 -6.60 -6.32 18.92
CA VAL A 123 -5.58 -5.31 18.64
C VAL A 123 -6.18 -3.91 18.75
N THR A 124 -5.44 -2.98 19.36
CA THR A 124 -5.84 -1.57 19.45
C THR A 124 -5.29 -0.82 18.25
N ALA A 125 -6.16 -0.45 17.31
CA ALA A 125 -5.74 0.26 16.10
C ALA A 125 -6.85 1.12 15.50
N ASP A 126 -6.46 2.13 14.73
CA ASP A 126 -7.40 2.78 13.80
C ASP A 126 -7.57 1.82 12.62
N GLU A 127 -8.57 0.93 12.70
CA GLU A 127 -8.69 -0.24 11.81
C GLU A 127 -8.61 0.13 10.32
N PRO A 128 -9.32 1.15 9.78
CA PRO A 128 -9.18 1.53 8.39
C PRO A 128 -7.76 1.94 8.01
N LEU A 129 -7.11 2.72 8.87
CA LEU A 129 -5.76 3.22 8.63
C LEU A 129 -4.74 2.09 8.74
N PHE A 130 -4.83 1.26 9.79
CA PHE A 130 -3.92 0.13 9.98
C PHE A 130 -4.03 -0.87 8.82
N ARG A 131 -5.25 -1.20 8.38
CA ARG A 131 -5.49 -2.06 7.22
C ARG A 131 -4.80 -1.52 5.96
N GLN A 132 -4.89 -0.22 5.74
CA GLN A 132 -4.21 0.47 4.65
C GLN A 132 -2.68 0.37 4.81
N GLY A 133 -2.15 0.50 6.02
CA GLY A 133 -0.73 0.30 6.31
C GLY A 133 -0.23 -1.08 5.86
N ILE A 134 -0.88 -2.15 6.33
CA ILE A 134 -0.53 -3.52 5.97
C ILE A 134 -0.66 -3.76 4.45
N LEU A 135 -1.74 -3.28 3.83
CA LEU A 135 -1.95 -3.42 2.39
C LEU A 135 -0.85 -2.74 1.58
N ASN A 136 -0.38 -1.56 1.98
CA ASN A 136 0.72 -0.87 1.29
C ASN A 136 2.06 -1.62 1.43
N LEU A 137 2.34 -2.22 2.59
CA LEU A 137 3.53 -3.06 2.80
C LEU A 137 3.45 -4.35 1.95
N ALA A 138 2.28 -4.97 1.86
CA ALA A 138 2.06 -6.14 1.01
C ALA A 138 2.17 -5.82 -0.49
N LEU A 139 1.63 -4.66 -0.91
CA LEU A 139 1.77 -4.17 -2.29
C LEU A 139 3.23 -3.95 -2.64
N TYR A 140 4.01 -3.35 -1.73
CA TYR A 140 5.44 -3.17 -1.90
C TYR A 140 6.14 -4.51 -2.12
N LEU A 141 5.92 -5.50 -1.24
CA LEU A 141 6.53 -6.82 -1.41
C LEU A 141 6.14 -7.48 -2.75
N ALA A 142 4.88 -7.36 -3.16
CA ALA A 142 4.41 -7.90 -4.43
C ALA A 142 5.03 -7.19 -5.66
N GLU A 143 5.27 -5.87 -5.60
CA GLU A 143 5.91 -5.09 -6.68
C GLU A 143 7.35 -5.53 -6.94
N TYR A 144 8.03 -6.05 -5.91
CA TYR A 144 9.43 -6.51 -5.99
C TYR A 144 9.58 -8.02 -6.04
N THR A 145 8.49 -8.77 -6.19
CA THR A 145 8.54 -10.24 -6.36
C THR A 145 8.13 -10.59 -7.80
N GLN A 146 8.94 -11.38 -8.48
CA GLN A 146 8.61 -11.85 -9.82
C GLN A 146 7.38 -12.74 -9.77
N LEU A 147 6.51 -12.58 -10.77
CA LEU A 147 5.29 -13.37 -10.86
C LEU A 147 5.60 -14.78 -11.43
N PRO A 148 4.92 -15.83 -10.94
CA PRO A 148 3.94 -15.83 -9.85
C PRO A 148 4.60 -15.70 -8.48
N ALA A 149 3.93 -14.97 -7.57
CA ALA A 149 4.40 -14.66 -6.23
C ALA A 149 3.40 -15.14 -5.16
N GLN A 150 3.92 -15.48 -3.98
CA GLN A 150 3.09 -15.75 -2.81
C GLN A 150 3.48 -14.77 -1.69
N ILE A 151 2.49 -14.09 -1.11
CA ILE A 151 2.67 -13.23 0.05
C ILE A 151 2.05 -13.90 1.28
N THR A 152 2.87 -14.19 2.28
CA THR A 152 2.44 -14.72 3.57
C THR A 152 2.36 -13.59 4.57
N ILE A 153 1.19 -13.41 5.21
CA ILE A 153 1.02 -12.50 6.34
C ILE A 153 0.83 -13.32 7.60
N LYS A 154 1.80 -13.24 8.50
CA LYS A 154 1.84 -14.00 9.75
C LYS A 154 1.69 -13.08 10.95
N VAL A 155 0.91 -13.53 11.94
CA VAL A 155 0.76 -12.88 13.25
C VAL A 155 1.14 -13.86 14.34
N GLU A 156 2.05 -13.45 15.21
CA GLU A 156 2.58 -14.23 16.32
C GLU A 156 2.54 -13.45 17.64
N GLN A 157 2.55 -14.18 18.76
CA GLN A 157 2.76 -13.56 20.07
C GLN A 157 4.22 -13.11 20.20
N ASP A 158 4.39 -11.89 20.71
CA ASP A 158 5.69 -11.35 21.07
C ASP A 158 5.66 -10.82 22.52
N PRO A 159 6.76 -10.89 23.28
CA PRO A 159 6.81 -10.31 24.62
C PRO A 159 6.41 -8.82 24.66
N GLU A 160 6.66 -8.07 23.58
CA GLU A 160 6.35 -6.64 23.47
C GLU A 160 4.97 -6.37 22.84
N GLY A 161 4.26 -7.40 22.34
CA GLY A 161 2.94 -7.24 21.74
C GLY A 161 2.59 -8.33 20.72
N LEU A 162 2.28 -7.92 19.49
CA LEU A 162 1.98 -8.80 18.37
C LEU A 162 3.04 -8.61 17.29
N LEU A 163 3.73 -9.69 16.91
CA LEU A 163 4.66 -9.68 15.79
C LEU A 163 3.89 -9.90 14.51
N PHE A 164 3.91 -8.92 13.62
CA PHE A 164 3.46 -9.05 12.24
C PHE A 164 4.66 -9.32 11.35
N SER A 165 4.57 -10.36 10.52
CA SER A 165 5.54 -10.67 9.48
C SER A 165 4.83 -10.70 8.13
N LEU A 166 5.33 -9.94 7.17
CA LEU A 166 4.91 -10.00 5.78
C LEU A 166 6.09 -10.54 4.99
N GLU A 167 5.91 -11.67 4.35
CA GLU A 167 6.94 -12.37 3.59
C GLU A 167 6.48 -12.55 2.15
N SER A 168 7.34 -12.26 1.19
CA SER A 168 7.15 -12.68 -0.19
C SER A 168 8.02 -13.89 -0.50
N HIS A 169 7.44 -14.84 -1.23
CA HIS A 169 8.13 -16.02 -1.73
C HIS A 169 8.11 -16.00 -3.26
N GLY A 170 9.29 -16.24 -3.84
CA GLY A 170 9.52 -16.20 -5.28
C GLY A 170 10.72 -15.32 -5.60
N LYS A 171 11.27 -15.48 -6.80
CA LYS A 171 12.45 -14.73 -7.22
C LYS A 171 12.19 -13.23 -7.08
N THR A 172 12.98 -12.53 -6.28
CA THR A 172 12.79 -11.10 -6.07
C THR A 172 13.55 -10.31 -7.13
N ASN A 173 13.03 -9.15 -7.48
CA ASN A 173 13.87 -8.11 -8.06
C ASN A 173 14.66 -7.47 -6.89
N PRO A 174 15.87 -6.94 -7.15
CA PRO A 174 16.67 -6.32 -6.10
C PRO A 174 15.83 -5.28 -5.34
N ILE A 175 15.52 -5.57 -4.08
CA ILE A 175 14.81 -4.65 -3.22
C ILE A 175 15.73 -3.43 -3.04
N PRO A 176 15.23 -2.19 -3.23
CA PRO A 176 16.02 -1.00 -2.96
C PRO A 176 16.61 -1.09 -1.56
N VAL A 177 17.92 -0.79 -1.43
CA VAL A 177 18.66 -0.86 -0.16
C VAL A 177 17.96 -0.06 0.96
N GLU A 178 17.22 0.99 0.57
CA GLU A 178 16.33 1.72 1.45
C GLU A 178 14.88 1.41 1.08
N ILE A 179 14.22 0.61 1.92
CA ILE A 179 12.78 0.32 1.78
C ILE A 179 11.97 1.61 1.78
N ASP A 180 12.42 2.70 2.40
CA ASP A 180 11.76 4.01 2.43
C ASP A 180 11.62 4.72 1.06
N LEU A 181 12.23 4.21 -0.01
CA LEU A 181 12.28 4.92 -1.30
C LEU A 181 11.02 4.76 -2.17
N THR A 182 10.07 3.89 -1.81
CA THR A 182 8.80 3.78 -2.54
C THR A 182 7.66 4.39 -1.74
N MET A 183 6.68 4.96 -2.45
CA MET A 183 5.50 5.55 -1.79
C MET A 183 4.74 4.50 -0.98
N SER A 184 4.58 3.27 -1.49
CA SER A 184 3.87 2.19 -0.80
C SER A 184 4.52 1.84 0.53
N SER A 185 5.82 1.54 0.53
CA SER A 185 6.55 1.23 1.76
C SER A 185 6.59 2.40 2.74
N TYR A 186 6.87 3.63 2.27
CA TYR A 186 6.90 4.82 3.13
C TYR A 186 5.56 5.06 3.83
N ILE A 187 4.45 4.95 3.10
CA ILE A 187 3.10 5.10 3.64
C ILE A 187 2.80 3.97 4.63
N GLY A 188 3.08 2.72 4.24
CA GLY A 188 2.87 1.55 5.09
C GLY A 188 3.62 1.66 6.42
N MET A 189 4.91 2.02 6.36
CA MET A 189 5.78 2.19 7.53
C MET A 189 5.33 3.35 8.41
N SER A 190 4.99 4.49 7.81
CA SER A 190 4.52 5.66 8.54
C SER A 190 3.21 5.39 9.29
N ILE A 191 2.28 4.65 8.67
CA ILE A 191 1.04 4.22 9.33
C ILE A 191 1.33 3.28 10.49
N VAL A 192 2.19 2.27 10.30
CA VAL A 192 2.54 1.33 11.38
C VAL A 192 3.20 2.07 12.55
N LYS A 193 4.13 3.00 12.26
CA LYS A 193 4.79 3.85 13.27
C LYS A 193 3.77 4.73 14.01
N LEU A 194 2.77 5.28 13.32
CA LEU A 194 1.69 6.05 13.95
C LEU A 194 0.90 5.22 14.98
N HIS A 195 0.77 3.91 14.74
CA HIS A 195 0.16 2.97 15.69
C HIS A 195 1.12 2.51 16.80
N GLY A 196 2.32 3.10 16.90
CA GLY A 196 3.35 2.69 17.86
C GLY A 196 4.11 1.44 17.46
N GLY A 197 3.94 0.94 16.23
CA GLY A 197 4.64 -0.23 15.74
C GLY A 197 6.14 0.01 15.53
N VAL A 198 6.95 -0.99 15.90
CA VAL A 198 8.41 -0.95 15.82
C VAL A 198 8.89 -1.98 14.81
N PHE A 199 9.52 -1.52 13.73
CA PHE A 199 10.10 -2.39 12.71
C PHE A 199 11.37 -3.08 13.23
N ARG A 200 11.43 -4.40 13.10
CA ARG A 200 12.57 -5.24 13.52
C ARG A 200 13.42 -5.68 12.35
N VAL A 201 12.79 -6.07 11.26
CA VAL A 201 13.46 -6.58 10.06
C VAL A 201 12.79 -5.98 8.85
N THR A 202 13.61 -5.45 7.96
CA THR A 202 13.21 -4.97 6.65
C THR A 202 14.33 -5.44 5.72
N GLN A 203 14.29 -6.72 5.34
CA GLN A 203 15.34 -7.39 4.58
C GLN A 203 14.70 -8.13 3.42
N GLY A 204 15.40 -8.21 2.29
CA GLY A 204 15.11 -9.22 1.29
C GLY A 204 16.41 -9.76 0.74
N ASP A 205 16.37 -11.02 0.32
CA ASP A 205 17.39 -11.66 -0.49
C ASP A 205 16.85 -11.89 -1.91
N ASP A 206 17.61 -12.58 -2.76
CA ASP A 206 17.26 -12.87 -4.15
C ASP A 206 15.99 -13.75 -4.28
N GLU A 207 15.51 -14.35 -3.19
CA GLU A 207 14.46 -15.38 -3.16
C GLU A 207 13.25 -14.99 -2.28
N SER A 208 13.38 -13.96 -1.45
CA SER A 208 12.34 -13.53 -0.51
C SER A 208 12.47 -12.07 -0.08
N GLY A 209 11.33 -11.42 0.19
CA GLY A 209 11.25 -10.12 0.86
C GLY A 209 10.55 -10.25 2.20
N LEU A 210 11.11 -9.70 3.26
CA LEU A 210 10.60 -9.81 4.62
C LEU A 210 10.48 -8.44 5.30
N ILE A 211 9.28 -8.15 5.78
CA ILE A 211 8.97 -7.00 6.61
C ILE A 211 8.38 -7.50 7.92
N GLN A 212 9.06 -7.18 9.03
CA GLN A 212 8.61 -7.52 10.37
C GLN A 212 8.52 -6.28 11.25
N PHE A 213 7.41 -6.18 11.98
CA PHE A 213 7.24 -5.17 13.00
C PHE A 213 6.45 -5.74 14.18
N VAL A 214 6.71 -5.21 15.37
CA VAL A 214 5.90 -5.49 16.55
C VAL A 214 4.96 -4.34 16.79
N LEU A 215 3.68 -4.66 16.94
CA LEU A 215 2.67 -3.74 17.40
C LEU A 215 2.45 -3.97 18.91
N PRO A 216 2.70 -2.97 19.77
CA PRO A 216 2.43 -3.10 21.20
C PRO A 216 0.93 -3.29 21.47
N LYS A 217 0.62 -3.91 22.62
CA LYS A 217 -0.77 -4.11 23.07
C LYS A 217 -1.48 -2.80 23.38
#